data_AF-A0ABC8QRX5-F1
#
_entry.id   AF-A0ABC8QRX5-F1
#
_cell.length_a   1.000
_cell.length_b   1.000
_cell.length_c   1.000
_cell.angle_alpha   90.00
_cell.angle_beta   90.00
_cell.angle_gamma   90.00
#
_symmetry.space_group_name_H-M   'P 1'
#
loop_
_entity.id
_entity.type
_entity.pdbx_description
1 polymer ?
#
loop_
_entity_poly.entity_id
_entity_poly.type
_entity_poly.pdbx_seq_one_letter_code
_entity_poly.pdbx_strand_id
1 'polypeptide(L)'
;MPISRNLRTQYHIKDLSLIISFLFFLYLLLHLHLHRSSSTLPSFHTNTTLSSNSSNTTTTPTTLRHILFSIASSSDTFPKRNDYIRLWYKPNSTRAYLFLDRPTPISSLSTTTTLPPTLIYGNTSKFPYNFQWGHRYAIRIARIVKQAVEQNDSAIRWFVFGDDDTVFFTVNLVQTLAKYDHDRWFYVGANSERYELNEYFSFEMGFGGAGFAISHSLARVLARVLDSCLMRYPHLYGSDARVFSCLAELGVELTHESGFHQVDLLGNLFGVLSSLPLSPLVSLHHLDFVDPIFPNMTRTQALEHLFEVSNVDPARILQQTVCYDTLNSFTVSVAWGYAVQVFEGNHLLSDLLSVEETFKSWEKKGEDLNSETHLNKALSQYFEMGCINRVSLKRGHDNIIYVCTAPRRVDPASSQMFDQGRIPTTAGRPTG
;
A
#
# COMPACT_ATOMS: atom_id res chain seq x y z
N MET A 1 11.69 -36.42 62.25
CA MET A 1 12.71 -35.41 61.84
C MET A 1 12.96 -35.56 60.34
N PRO A 2 13.40 -34.55 59.57
CA PRO A 2 12.91 -33.17 59.53
C PRO A 2 12.73 -32.67 58.07
N ILE A 3 11.49 -32.50 57.57
CA ILE A 3 11.23 -31.98 56.20
C ILE A 3 10.72 -30.51 56.21
N SER A 4 10.18 -30.03 57.33
CA SER A 4 9.50 -28.73 57.42
C SER A 4 10.39 -27.47 57.30
N ARG A 5 11.72 -27.55 57.49
CA ARG A 5 12.57 -26.35 57.54
C ARG A 5 12.99 -25.78 56.19
N ASN A 6 13.10 -26.56 55.12
CA ASN A 6 13.78 -26.09 53.89
C ASN A 6 12.87 -25.26 52.96
N LEU A 7 11.61 -25.68 52.81
CA LEU A 7 10.62 -24.95 51.99
C LEU A 7 10.35 -23.53 52.52
N ARG A 8 10.23 -23.36 53.84
CA ARG A 8 9.90 -22.06 54.45
C ARG A 8 10.96 -21.00 54.15
N THR A 9 12.24 -21.37 54.19
CA THR A 9 13.36 -20.48 53.86
C THR A 9 13.33 -20.05 52.39
N GLN A 10 12.94 -20.93 51.48
CA GLN A 10 12.93 -20.65 50.04
C GLN A 10 11.82 -19.65 49.64
N TYR A 11 10.66 -19.68 50.30
CA TYR A 11 9.63 -18.65 50.12
C TYR A 11 10.12 -17.30 50.66
N HIS A 12 10.66 -17.25 51.89
CA HIS A 12 11.19 -16.01 52.46
C HIS A 12 12.30 -15.35 51.62
N ILE A 13 13.14 -16.12 50.92
CA ILE A 13 14.16 -15.57 50.01
C ILE A 13 13.51 -14.93 48.76
N LYS A 14 12.46 -15.55 48.20
CA LYS A 14 11.73 -14.97 47.06
C LYS A 14 10.99 -13.69 47.47
N ASP A 15 10.28 -13.73 48.59
CA ASP A 15 9.57 -12.56 49.12
C ASP A 15 10.54 -11.41 49.41
N LEU A 16 11.69 -11.71 50.02
CA LEU A 16 12.76 -10.73 50.26
C LEU A 16 13.32 -10.15 48.95
N SER A 17 13.51 -10.96 47.91
CA SER A 17 13.99 -10.48 46.60
C SER A 17 12.98 -9.56 45.90
N LEU A 18 11.68 -9.83 46.06
CA LEU A 18 10.60 -8.98 45.53
C LEU A 18 10.52 -7.66 46.31
N ILE A 19 10.63 -7.71 47.64
CA ILE A 19 10.66 -6.52 48.50
C ILE A 19 11.87 -5.63 48.16
N ILE A 20 13.07 -6.20 48.02
CA ILE A 20 14.28 -5.45 47.63
C ILE A 20 14.10 -4.82 46.24
N SER A 21 13.56 -5.56 45.26
CA SER A 21 13.32 -5.05 43.90
C SER A 21 12.30 -3.91 43.89
N PHE A 22 11.21 -4.03 44.67
CA PHE A 22 10.20 -3.00 44.82
C PHE A 22 10.76 -1.74 45.50
N LEU A 23 11.54 -1.91 46.58
CA LEU A 23 12.20 -0.78 47.27
C LEU A 23 13.22 -0.07 46.36
N PHE A 24 13.97 -0.81 45.54
CA PHE A 24 14.89 -0.23 44.56
C PHE A 24 14.16 0.57 43.47
N PHE A 25 13.04 0.05 42.97
CA PHE A 25 12.18 0.76 42.01
C PHE A 25 11.56 2.03 42.64
N LEU A 26 11.08 1.93 43.88
CA LEU A 26 10.55 3.08 44.62
C LEU A 26 11.63 4.15 44.88
N TYR A 27 12.85 3.74 45.20
CA TYR A 27 14.01 4.63 45.35
C TYR A 27 14.34 5.35 44.04
N LEU A 28 14.36 4.64 42.91
CA LEU A 28 14.55 5.25 41.58
C LEU A 28 13.46 6.29 41.26
N LEU A 29 12.19 5.97 41.50
CA LEU A 29 11.08 6.90 41.32
C LEU A 29 11.19 8.13 42.23
N LEU A 30 11.54 7.94 43.51
CA LEU A 30 11.73 9.03 44.46
C LEU A 30 12.91 9.92 44.04
N HIS A 31 14.01 9.31 43.58
CA HIS A 31 15.20 10.04 43.13
C HIS A 31 14.91 10.85 41.86
N LEU A 32 14.16 10.28 40.90
CA LEU A 32 13.68 11.00 39.71
C LEU A 32 12.72 12.15 40.07
N HIS A 33 11.83 11.94 41.05
CA HIS A 33 10.90 12.97 41.51
C HIS A 33 11.63 14.13 42.22
N LEU A 34 12.55 13.82 43.15
CA LEU A 34 13.38 14.80 43.85
C LEU A 34 14.32 15.57 42.89
N HIS A 35 14.84 14.90 41.85
CA HIS A 35 15.67 15.56 40.84
C HIS A 35 14.84 16.48 39.94
N ARG A 36 13.60 16.07 39.57
CA ARG A 36 12.64 16.92 38.84
C ARG A 36 12.21 18.16 39.65
N SER A 37 12.13 18.06 40.98
CA SER A 37 11.87 19.21 41.87
C SER A 37 13.09 20.13 42.07
N SER A 38 14.29 19.71 41.68
CA SER A 38 15.53 20.49 41.83
C SER A 38 15.96 21.22 40.53
N SER A 39 15.30 20.96 39.40
CA SER A 39 15.52 21.72 38.17
C SER A 39 14.64 22.97 38.16
N THR A 40 15.17 24.09 38.67
CA THR A 40 14.63 25.43 38.36
C THR A 40 14.65 25.62 36.85
N LEU A 41 13.48 25.72 36.25
CA LEU A 41 13.31 25.95 34.81
C LEU A 41 14.02 27.26 34.44
N PRO A 42 15.02 27.27 33.53
CA PRO A 42 15.52 28.52 32.99
C PRO A 42 14.37 29.19 32.23
N SER A 43 14.00 30.41 32.62
CA SER A 43 13.08 31.21 31.82
C SER A 43 13.79 31.59 30.52
N PHE A 44 13.60 30.77 29.48
CA PHE A 44 14.00 31.12 28.13
C PHE A 44 13.11 32.25 27.62
N HIS A 45 13.43 33.48 28.04
CA HIS A 45 13.08 34.68 27.32
C HIS A 45 13.87 34.67 26.00
N THR A 46 13.33 33.94 25.03
CA THR A 46 13.77 34.02 23.64
C THR A 46 13.33 35.35 23.06
N ASN A 47 14.11 36.40 23.33
CA ASN A 47 14.23 37.56 22.45
C ASN A 47 14.96 37.11 21.18
N THR A 48 14.34 36.20 20.42
CA THR A 48 14.83 35.82 19.10
C THR A 48 14.48 36.97 18.17
N THR A 49 15.44 37.87 17.95
CA THR A 49 15.50 38.61 16.70
C THR A 49 15.30 37.59 15.57
N LEU A 50 14.23 37.73 14.76
CA LEU A 50 14.07 36.95 13.55
C LEU A 50 15.19 37.34 12.57
N SER A 51 16.35 36.72 12.76
CA SER A 51 17.34 36.53 11.71
C SER A 51 16.70 35.59 10.71
N SER A 52 15.94 36.16 9.78
CA SER A 52 15.39 35.49 8.62
C SER A 52 16.50 35.11 7.64
N ASN A 53 17.42 34.25 8.08
CA ASN A 53 18.11 33.33 7.19
C ASN A 53 17.12 32.22 6.82
N SER A 54 16.05 32.63 6.16
CA SER A 54 15.36 31.78 5.21
C SER A 54 16.37 31.48 4.11
N SER A 55 17.17 30.44 4.31
CA SER A 55 17.59 29.61 3.19
C SER A 55 16.28 29.11 2.57
N ASN A 56 15.78 29.87 1.60
CA ASN A 56 14.71 29.45 0.71
C ASN A 56 15.27 28.32 -0.16
N THR A 57 15.52 27.16 0.47
CA THR A 57 15.44 25.88 -0.19
C THR A 57 13.98 25.73 -0.58
N THR A 58 13.62 26.32 -1.72
CA THR A 58 12.44 25.95 -2.49
C THR A 58 12.60 24.48 -2.81
N THR A 59 12.14 23.62 -1.90
CA THR A 59 12.12 22.17 -2.06
C THR A 59 11.21 21.90 -3.24
N THR A 60 11.79 21.78 -4.42
CA THR A 60 11.04 21.57 -5.66
C THR A 60 10.16 20.33 -5.48
N PRO A 61 8.88 20.34 -5.86
CA PRO A 61 7.98 19.23 -5.58
C PRO A 61 8.55 17.89 -6.06
N THR A 62 8.30 16.82 -5.30
CA THR A 62 8.64 15.46 -5.75
C THR A 62 7.80 15.14 -6.99
N THR A 63 8.44 14.52 -7.97
CA THR A 63 7.84 14.15 -9.25
C THR A 63 8.35 12.78 -9.66
N LEU A 64 7.75 12.17 -10.67
CA LEU A 64 8.13 10.82 -11.14
C LEU A 64 9.61 10.72 -11.55
N ARG A 65 10.24 11.83 -11.97
CA ARG A 65 11.69 11.90 -12.28
C ARG A 65 12.61 11.78 -11.06
N HIS A 66 12.06 11.88 -9.85
CA HIS A 66 12.78 11.74 -8.59
C HIS A 66 12.59 10.34 -7.96
N ILE A 67 11.83 9.45 -8.60
CA ILE A 67 11.55 8.09 -8.10
C ILE A 67 12.28 7.10 -9.00
N LEU A 68 13.06 6.19 -8.42
CA LEU A 68 13.63 5.04 -9.12
C LEU A 68 12.87 3.76 -8.76
N PHE A 69 12.19 3.16 -9.72
CA PHE A 69 11.57 1.85 -9.57
C PHE A 69 12.60 0.74 -9.82
N SER A 70 12.68 -0.24 -8.93
CA SER A 70 13.58 -1.38 -9.00
C SER A 70 12.75 -2.65 -8.98
N ILE A 71 12.40 -3.14 -10.16
CA ILE A 71 11.43 -4.22 -10.35
C ILE A 71 12.16 -5.56 -10.31
N ALA A 72 11.81 -6.41 -9.34
CA ALA A 72 12.29 -7.77 -9.24
C ALA A 72 11.53 -8.68 -10.21
N SER A 73 12.28 -9.50 -10.94
CA SER A 73 11.73 -10.37 -11.97
C SER A 73 12.62 -11.60 -12.20
N SER A 74 12.19 -12.46 -13.12
CA SER A 74 13.01 -13.53 -13.69
C SER A 74 12.82 -13.58 -15.20
N SER A 75 13.81 -14.15 -15.88
CA SER A 75 13.83 -14.32 -17.34
C SER A 75 12.75 -15.28 -17.85
N ASP A 76 12.17 -16.08 -16.95
CA ASP A 76 11.09 -17.03 -17.23
C ASP A 76 9.69 -16.45 -16.97
N THR A 77 9.56 -15.55 -15.99
CA THR A 77 8.30 -14.87 -15.63
C THR A 77 8.06 -13.62 -16.46
N PHE A 78 9.11 -12.80 -16.67
CA PHE A 78 8.99 -11.51 -17.34
C PHE A 78 8.26 -11.55 -18.68
N PRO A 79 8.53 -12.49 -19.61
CA PRO A 79 7.85 -12.50 -20.92
C PRO A 79 6.32 -12.62 -20.81
N LYS A 80 5.81 -13.20 -19.71
CA LYS A 80 4.37 -13.38 -19.46
C LYS A 80 3.72 -12.19 -18.74
N ARG A 81 4.52 -11.39 -18.03
CA ARG A 81 4.07 -10.31 -17.13
C ARG A 81 4.43 -8.91 -17.60
N ASN A 82 5.25 -8.79 -18.65
CA ASN A 82 5.73 -7.52 -19.17
C ASN A 82 4.61 -6.53 -19.52
N ASP A 83 3.40 -6.99 -19.83
CA ASP A 83 2.24 -6.14 -20.10
C ASP A 83 1.77 -5.35 -18.88
N TYR A 84 1.88 -5.89 -17.66
CA TYR A 84 1.58 -5.15 -16.42
C TYR A 84 2.50 -3.94 -16.24
N ILE A 85 3.77 -4.08 -16.61
CA ILE A 85 4.76 -2.99 -16.58
C ILE A 85 4.43 -1.91 -17.64
N ARG A 86 3.95 -2.30 -18.82
CA ARG A 86 3.58 -1.36 -19.91
C ARG A 86 2.44 -0.41 -19.53
N LEU A 87 1.55 -0.80 -18.61
CA LEU A 87 0.43 0.05 -18.14
C LEU A 87 0.93 1.36 -17.51
N TRP A 88 2.01 1.29 -16.72
CA TRP A 88 2.45 2.38 -15.86
C TRP A 88 3.85 2.93 -16.18
N TYR A 89 4.72 2.15 -16.83
CA TYR A 89 6.02 2.63 -17.27
C TYR A 89 5.90 3.52 -18.52
N LYS A 90 6.32 4.78 -18.42
CA LYS A 90 6.34 5.74 -19.53
C LYS A 90 7.79 6.12 -19.85
N PRO A 91 8.30 5.88 -21.09
CA PRO A 91 9.66 6.28 -21.46
C PRO A 91 9.89 7.77 -21.23
N ASN A 92 11.15 8.12 -20.99
CA ASN A 92 11.63 9.48 -20.74
C ASN A 92 10.98 10.18 -19.53
N SER A 93 10.12 9.51 -18.76
CA SER A 93 9.36 10.08 -17.64
C SER A 93 9.50 9.25 -16.36
N THR A 94 9.36 7.93 -16.47
CA THR A 94 9.59 6.96 -15.38
C THR A 94 11.06 6.54 -15.39
N ARG A 95 11.75 6.59 -14.24
CA ARG A 95 13.06 5.95 -14.06
C ARG A 95 12.84 4.57 -13.47
N ALA A 96 13.25 3.52 -14.17
CA ALA A 96 13.05 2.16 -13.70
C ALA A 96 14.16 1.23 -14.18
N TYR A 97 14.47 0.19 -13.40
CA TYR A 97 15.26 -0.95 -13.82
C TYR A 97 14.50 -2.25 -13.55
N LEU A 98 14.59 -3.20 -14.48
CA LEU A 98 14.11 -4.56 -14.31
C LEU A 98 15.28 -5.50 -14.00
N PHE A 99 15.26 -6.15 -12.84
CA PHE A 99 16.30 -7.07 -12.42
C PHE A 99 15.98 -8.51 -12.86
N LEU A 100 16.88 -9.11 -13.63
CA LEU A 100 16.75 -10.46 -14.20
C LEU A 100 17.87 -11.39 -13.73
N ASP A 101 17.56 -12.69 -13.65
CA ASP A 101 18.51 -13.75 -13.27
C ASP A 101 19.54 -14.08 -14.35
N ARG A 102 19.21 -13.81 -15.62
CA ARG A 102 20.08 -14.03 -16.78
C ARG A 102 19.71 -13.07 -17.93
N PRO A 103 20.62 -12.81 -18.88
CA PRO A 103 20.28 -12.03 -20.07
C PRO A 103 19.18 -12.70 -20.89
N THR A 104 18.27 -11.91 -21.46
CA THR A 104 17.21 -12.37 -22.36
C THR A 104 17.33 -11.72 -23.74
N PRO A 105 16.80 -12.32 -24.82
CA PRO A 105 16.71 -11.65 -26.12
C PRO A 105 15.87 -10.36 -26.06
N ILE A 106 14.92 -10.27 -25.12
CA ILE A 106 14.14 -9.06 -24.85
C ILE A 106 15.04 -7.91 -24.33
N SER A 107 16.10 -8.22 -23.57
CA SER A 107 17.15 -7.26 -23.18
C SER A 107 17.84 -6.61 -24.40
N SER A 108 18.05 -7.36 -25.49
CA SER A 108 18.53 -6.82 -26.77
C SER A 108 17.46 -6.15 -27.62
N LEU A 109 16.17 -6.36 -27.32
CA LEU A 109 15.02 -5.61 -27.86
C LEU A 109 14.59 -4.44 -26.95
N SER A 110 15.51 -3.89 -26.14
CA SER A 110 15.32 -2.59 -25.46
C SER A 110 15.16 -1.40 -26.42
N THR A 111 15.25 -1.65 -27.74
CA THR A 111 14.72 -0.79 -28.81
C THR A 111 13.19 -0.62 -28.77
N THR A 112 12.46 -1.49 -28.06
CA THR A 112 11.04 -1.26 -27.73
C THR A 112 10.96 -0.24 -26.59
N THR A 113 10.62 1.01 -26.92
CA THR A 113 10.62 2.17 -26.02
C THR A 113 9.65 2.09 -24.83
N THR A 114 8.93 0.98 -24.68
CA THR A 114 7.80 0.80 -23.76
C THR A 114 8.13 -0.08 -22.55
N LEU A 115 9.38 -0.48 -22.37
CA LEU A 115 9.84 -1.27 -21.22
C LEU A 115 11.08 -0.63 -20.56
N PRO A 116 11.31 -0.86 -19.25
CA PRO A 116 12.48 -0.38 -18.55
C PRO A 116 13.77 -1.09 -18.99
N PRO A 117 14.94 -0.43 -18.90
CA PRO A 117 16.22 -1.08 -19.06
C PRO A 117 16.42 -2.21 -18.04
N THR A 118 17.11 -3.26 -18.47
CA THR A 118 17.35 -4.46 -17.67
C THR A 118 18.71 -4.42 -16.96
N LEU A 119 18.78 -4.94 -15.74
CA LEU A 119 19.99 -5.22 -14.98
C LEU A 119 20.03 -6.70 -14.61
N ILE A 120 21.22 -7.28 -14.47
CA ILE A 120 21.38 -8.65 -13.98
C ILE A 120 21.63 -8.60 -12.47
N TYR A 121 20.97 -9.46 -11.69
CA TYR A 121 21.23 -9.53 -10.26
C TYR A 121 22.71 -9.84 -9.95
N GLY A 122 23.32 -9.02 -9.11
CA GLY A 122 24.67 -9.22 -8.59
C GLY A 122 24.81 -10.52 -7.79
N ASN A 123 26.03 -11.07 -7.80
CA ASN A 123 26.37 -12.35 -7.19
C ASN A 123 26.09 -12.39 -5.67
N THR A 124 25.27 -13.35 -5.24
CA THR A 124 24.89 -13.60 -3.84
C THR A 124 25.40 -14.92 -3.27
N SER A 125 26.29 -15.63 -3.97
CA SER A 125 26.79 -16.95 -3.54
C SER A 125 27.49 -16.94 -2.18
N LYS A 126 28.03 -15.80 -1.74
CA LYS A 126 28.68 -15.63 -0.43
C LYS A 126 27.74 -15.65 0.79
N PHE A 127 26.44 -15.40 0.60
CA PHE A 127 25.50 -15.27 1.72
C PHE A 127 24.92 -16.64 2.13
N PRO A 128 24.79 -16.94 3.43
CA PRO A 128 24.15 -18.17 3.90
C PRO A 128 22.63 -18.15 3.62
N TYR A 129 22.05 -19.34 3.42
CA TYR A 129 20.60 -19.55 3.30
C TYR A 129 20.26 -20.91 3.89
N ASN A 130 19.36 -20.97 4.86
CA ASN A 130 19.00 -22.22 5.55
C ASN A 130 17.50 -22.39 5.83
N PHE A 131 16.63 -21.53 5.28
CA PHE A 131 15.18 -21.76 5.32
C PHE A 131 14.80 -22.94 4.40
N GLN A 132 14.14 -23.95 4.95
CA GLN A 132 13.98 -25.27 4.31
C GLN A 132 13.05 -25.29 3.09
N TRP A 133 11.98 -24.48 3.10
CA TRP A 133 10.88 -24.56 2.12
C TRP A 133 10.78 -23.30 1.23
N GLY A 134 11.90 -22.63 0.99
CA GLY A 134 11.96 -21.39 0.22
C GLY A 134 13.20 -21.34 -0.66
N HIS A 135 13.32 -20.28 -1.46
CA HIS A 135 14.34 -20.23 -2.50
C HIS A 135 15.46 -19.23 -2.22
N ARG A 136 16.71 -19.67 -2.44
CA ARG A 136 17.93 -18.87 -2.30
C ARG A 136 17.94 -17.58 -3.14
N TYR A 137 17.10 -17.48 -4.18
CA TYR A 137 16.96 -16.25 -4.96
C TYR A 137 16.40 -15.07 -4.15
N ALA A 138 15.72 -15.31 -3.02
CA ALA A 138 15.26 -14.25 -2.12
C ALA A 138 16.40 -13.31 -1.68
N ILE A 139 17.63 -13.82 -1.56
CA ILE A 139 18.80 -13.00 -1.21
C ILE A 139 19.18 -12.04 -2.35
N ARG A 140 19.09 -12.46 -3.63
CA ARG A 140 19.42 -11.57 -4.76
C ARG A 140 18.36 -10.49 -4.97
N ILE A 141 17.10 -10.82 -4.68
CA ILE A 141 15.99 -9.85 -4.66
C ILE A 141 16.19 -8.83 -3.53
N ALA A 142 16.41 -9.27 -2.28
CA ALA A 142 16.72 -8.34 -1.17
C ALA A 142 17.92 -7.41 -1.48
N ARG A 143 18.93 -7.93 -2.20
CA ARG A 143 20.12 -7.17 -2.59
C ARG A 143 19.91 -6.19 -3.75
N ILE A 144 18.73 -6.09 -4.38
CA ILE A 144 18.47 -5.02 -5.37
C ILE A 144 18.48 -3.64 -4.72
N VAL A 145 18.12 -3.53 -3.43
CA VAL A 145 18.19 -2.27 -2.66
C VAL A 145 19.57 -1.63 -2.75
N LYS A 146 20.63 -2.43 -2.56
CA LYS A 146 22.02 -1.96 -2.70
C LYS A 146 22.36 -1.63 -4.15
N GLN A 147 21.98 -2.48 -5.10
CA GLN A 147 22.31 -2.29 -6.53
C GLN A 147 21.60 -1.06 -7.15
N ALA A 148 20.40 -0.72 -6.69
CA ALA A 148 19.67 0.47 -7.08
C ALA A 148 20.37 1.74 -6.60
N VAL A 149 20.86 1.75 -5.35
CA VAL A 149 21.67 2.86 -4.81
C VAL A 149 23.03 2.95 -5.51
N GLU A 150 23.63 1.83 -5.90
CA GLU A 150 24.88 1.76 -6.67
C GLU A 150 24.75 2.35 -8.09
N GLN A 151 23.54 2.66 -8.59
CA GLN A 151 23.35 3.44 -9.82
C GLN A 151 23.76 4.93 -9.67
N ASN A 152 23.93 5.40 -8.43
CA ASN A 152 24.59 6.67 -8.08
C ASN A 152 24.02 7.95 -8.74
N ASP A 153 22.71 7.98 -9.03
CA ASP A 153 22.02 9.17 -9.53
C ASP A 153 21.55 10.06 -8.36
N SER A 154 22.12 11.26 -8.26
CA SER A 154 21.83 12.24 -7.21
C SER A 154 20.47 12.92 -7.31
N ALA A 155 19.73 12.76 -8.43
CA ALA A 155 18.37 13.27 -8.58
C ALA A 155 17.30 12.33 -7.99
N ILE A 156 17.67 11.11 -7.57
CA ILE A 156 16.73 10.18 -6.94
C ILE A 156 16.46 10.62 -5.51
N ARG A 157 15.17 10.76 -5.15
CA ARG A 157 14.68 11.02 -3.80
C ARG A 157 14.07 9.79 -3.13
N TRP A 158 13.52 8.88 -3.93
CA TRP A 158 12.85 7.68 -3.47
C TRP A 158 13.26 6.49 -4.31
N PHE A 159 13.60 5.39 -3.65
CA PHE A 159 13.84 4.08 -4.25
C PHE A 159 12.61 3.23 -4.00
N VAL A 160 11.87 2.88 -5.05
CA VAL A 160 10.66 2.06 -4.99
C VAL A 160 11.01 0.65 -5.46
N PHE A 161 10.54 -0.35 -4.74
CA PHE A 161 10.76 -1.77 -5.00
C PHE A 161 9.40 -2.44 -5.22
N GLY A 162 9.37 -3.45 -6.09
CA GLY A 162 8.16 -4.18 -6.47
C GLY A 162 8.47 -5.35 -7.39
N ASP A 163 7.51 -6.24 -7.61
CA ASP A 163 7.65 -7.42 -8.48
C ASP A 163 7.10 -7.20 -9.91
N ASP A 164 7.37 -8.12 -10.83
CA ASP A 164 7.01 -8.01 -12.25
C ASP A 164 5.51 -8.11 -12.58
N ASP A 165 4.69 -8.56 -11.62
CA ASP A 165 3.22 -8.53 -11.60
C ASP A 165 2.64 -7.38 -10.75
N THR A 166 3.46 -6.39 -10.40
CA THR A 166 3.01 -5.20 -9.65
C THR A 166 2.63 -4.07 -10.58
N VAL A 167 1.41 -3.55 -10.41
CA VAL A 167 0.83 -2.47 -11.20
C VAL A 167 0.81 -1.19 -10.36
N PHE A 168 1.66 -0.21 -10.68
CA PHE A 168 1.80 1.03 -9.92
C PHE A 168 0.97 2.19 -10.49
N PHE A 169 0.17 2.84 -9.65
CA PHE A 169 -0.55 4.07 -9.95
C PHE A 169 0.37 5.26 -9.72
N THR A 170 1.32 5.46 -10.66
CA THR A 170 2.48 6.35 -10.50
C THR A 170 2.17 7.79 -10.07
N VAL A 171 0.99 8.35 -10.43
CA VAL A 171 0.57 9.68 -9.98
C VAL A 171 0.26 9.69 -8.48
N ASN A 172 -0.51 8.71 -8.01
CA ASN A 172 -0.87 8.55 -6.59
C ASN A 172 0.35 8.20 -5.75
N LEU A 173 1.28 7.39 -6.28
CA LEU A 173 2.57 7.12 -5.64
C LEU A 173 3.39 8.41 -5.44
N VAL A 174 3.48 9.27 -6.47
CA VAL A 174 4.17 10.57 -6.35
C VAL A 174 3.51 11.45 -5.28
N GLN A 175 2.18 11.55 -5.27
CA GLN A 175 1.43 12.32 -4.26
C GLN A 175 1.64 11.76 -2.85
N THR A 176 1.62 10.44 -2.70
CA THR A 176 1.83 9.72 -1.44
C THR A 176 3.22 9.99 -0.88
N LEU A 177 4.27 9.83 -1.70
CA LEU A 177 5.65 10.07 -1.29
C LEU A 177 5.99 11.57 -1.13
N ALA A 178 5.21 12.48 -1.73
CA ALA A 178 5.36 13.92 -1.52
C ALA A 178 4.92 14.39 -0.12
N LYS A 179 4.23 13.54 0.67
CA LYS A 179 3.91 13.81 2.09
C LYS A 179 5.16 13.79 2.99
N TYR A 180 6.26 13.21 2.54
CA TYR A 180 7.43 12.89 3.37
C TYR A 180 8.72 13.59 2.90
N ASP A 181 9.53 14.00 3.87
CA ASP A 181 10.86 14.56 3.63
C ASP A 181 11.86 13.43 3.30
N HIS A 182 12.23 13.32 2.03
CA HIS A 182 13.18 12.33 1.49
C HIS A 182 14.61 12.42 2.08
N ASP A 183 14.99 13.54 2.70
CA ASP A 183 16.25 13.67 3.44
C ASP A 183 16.15 13.12 4.89
N ARG A 184 14.96 12.68 5.32
CA ARG A 184 14.72 11.91 6.54
C ARG A 184 14.53 10.42 6.25
N TRP A 185 14.64 9.61 7.29
CA TRP A 185 14.54 8.16 7.19
C TRP A 185 13.09 7.70 7.21
N PHE A 186 12.57 7.43 6.01
CA PHE A 186 11.27 6.80 5.78
C PHE A 186 11.42 5.50 5.00
N TYR A 187 10.77 4.46 5.50
CA TYR A 187 10.42 3.20 4.83
C TYR A 187 8.90 3.18 4.72
N VAL A 188 8.36 3.19 3.51
CA VAL A 188 6.94 3.46 3.23
C VAL A 188 6.32 2.31 2.46
N GLY A 189 5.14 1.83 2.86
CA GLY A 189 4.46 0.71 2.20
C GLY A 189 3.29 0.20 3.03
N ALA A 190 2.83 -1.01 2.75
CA ALA A 190 1.75 -1.67 3.51
C ALA A 190 2.07 -3.14 3.81
N ASN A 191 1.35 -3.67 4.80
CA ASN A 191 1.28 -5.10 5.07
C ASN A 191 0.32 -5.80 4.09
N SER A 192 0.14 -7.12 4.22
CA SER A 192 -0.79 -7.89 3.38
C SER A 192 -2.23 -7.71 3.85
N GLU A 193 -3.20 -7.80 2.95
CA GLU A 193 -4.63 -7.94 3.29
C GLU A 193 -4.90 -9.23 4.10
N ARG A 194 -3.97 -10.19 4.10
CA ARG A 194 -4.09 -11.47 4.78
C ARG A 194 -3.44 -11.47 6.17
N TYR A 195 -4.28 -11.57 7.21
CA TYR A 195 -3.86 -11.57 8.62
C TYR A 195 -2.76 -12.59 8.94
N GLU A 196 -2.91 -13.85 8.54
CA GLU A 196 -1.94 -14.92 8.87
C GLU A 196 -0.52 -14.64 8.32
N LEU A 197 -0.41 -13.92 7.20
CA LEU A 197 0.90 -13.54 6.64
C LEU A 197 1.53 -12.40 7.44
N ASN A 198 0.72 -11.47 7.94
CA ASN A 198 1.18 -10.38 8.81
C ASN A 198 1.61 -10.91 10.19
N GLU A 199 0.88 -11.88 10.75
CA GLU A 199 1.25 -12.58 11.98
C GLU A 199 2.56 -13.37 11.81
N TYR A 200 2.74 -14.06 10.68
CA TYR A 200 3.92 -14.87 10.42
C TYR A 200 5.19 -14.04 10.09
N PHE A 201 5.05 -12.94 9.34
CA PHE A 201 6.19 -12.12 8.93
C PHE A 201 6.41 -10.92 9.85
N SER A 202 5.50 -9.95 9.81
CA SER A 202 5.34 -8.82 10.75
C SER A 202 4.21 -7.93 10.23
N PHE A 203 3.44 -7.34 11.14
CA PHE A 203 2.55 -6.22 10.81
C PHE A 203 3.32 -4.96 10.37
N GLU A 204 4.60 -4.84 10.76
CA GLU A 204 5.51 -3.73 10.42
C GLU A 204 6.42 -4.02 9.22
N MET A 205 6.15 -5.09 8.46
CA MET A 205 6.84 -5.37 7.20
C MET A 205 6.04 -4.81 6.03
N GLY A 206 6.65 -3.95 5.23
CA GLY A 206 6.15 -3.60 3.91
C GLY A 206 6.38 -4.76 2.93
N PHE A 207 5.31 -5.36 2.41
CA PHE A 207 5.40 -6.53 1.53
C PHE A 207 5.92 -6.12 0.15
N GLY A 208 6.83 -6.93 -0.41
CA GLY A 208 7.55 -6.60 -1.64
C GLY A 208 6.68 -6.64 -2.88
N GLY A 209 5.64 -7.48 -2.90
CA GLY A 209 4.69 -7.58 -3.99
C GLY A 209 3.82 -6.33 -4.13
N ALA A 210 3.18 -5.87 -3.05
CA ALA A 210 2.55 -4.56 -2.97
C ALA A 210 3.53 -3.44 -3.36
N GLY A 211 4.79 -3.64 -3.00
CA GLY A 211 5.88 -2.71 -3.19
C GLY A 211 6.04 -1.78 -2.01
N PHE A 212 7.24 -1.23 -1.90
CA PHE A 212 7.60 -0.29 -0.83
C PHE A 212 8.59 0.75 -1.35
N ALA A 213 8.62 1.91 -0.70
CA ALA A 213 9.56 2.98 -0.98
C ALA A 213 10.55 3.18 0.18
N ILE A 214 11.80 3.45 -0.16
CA ILE A 214 12.84 3.87 0.79
C ILE A 214 13.33 5.25 0.36
N SER A 215 13.25 6.19 1.29
CA SER A 215 13.83 7.55 1.18
C SER A 215 15.31 7.52 0.82
N HIS A 216 15.79 8.52 0.06
CA HIS A 216 17.18 8.58 -0.42
C HIS A 216 18.21 8.51 0.71
N SER A 217 17.98 9.27 1.78
CA SER A 217 18.88 9.34 2.94
C SER A 217 19.05 7.97 3.61
N LEU A 218 17.95 7.24 3.81
CA LEU A 218 17.94 5.90 4.41
C LEU A 218 18.51 4.85 3.47
N ALA A 219 18.13 4.86 2.18
CA ALA A 219 18.62 3.90 1.20
C ALA A 219 20.15 3.90 1.11
N ARG A 220 20.78 5.08 1.18
CA ARG A 220 22.25 5.22 1.21
C ARG A 220 22.92 4.64 2.46
N VAL A 221 22.25 4.65 3.60
CA VAL A 221 22.73 4.02 4.84
C VAL A 221 22.54 2.51 4.76
N LEU A 222 21.32 2.07 4.41
CA LEU A 222 20.97 0.66 4.24
C LEU A 222 21.90 -0.05 3.25
N ALA A 223 22.15 0.50 2.06
CA ALA A 223 23.03 -0.09 1.05
C ALA A 223 24.46 -0.36 1.55
N ARG A 224 24.96 0.42 2.52
CA ARG A 224 26.29 0.20 3.13
C ARG A 224 26.28 -1.00 4.08
N VAL A 225 25.24 -1.15 4.89
CA VAL A 225 25.14 -2.21 5.92
C VAL A 225 24.52 -3.51 5.42
N LEU A 226 23.74 -3.47 4.32
CA LEU A 226 22.90 -4.57 3.82
C LEU A 226 23.67 -5.88 3.65
N ASP A 227 24.86 -5.87 3.04
CA ASP A 227 25.67 -7.08 2.88
C ASP A 227 26.04 -7.72 4.24
N SER A 228 26.25 -6.93 5.30
CA SER A 228 26.51 -7.49 6.63
C SER A 228 25.24 -8.04 7.30
N CYS A 229 24.11 -7.37 7.10
CA CYS A 229 22.81 -7.78 7.60
C CYS A 229 22.33 -9.09 6.95
N LEU A 230 22.48 -9.25 5.63
CA LEU A 230 22.13 -10.48 4.91
C LEU A 230 22.89 -11.72 5.42
N MET A 231 24.04 -11.57 6.09
CA MET A 231 24.75 -12.67 6.75
C MET A 231 24.07 -13.13 8.05
N ARG A 232 23.34 -12.25 8.74
CA ARG A 232 22.66 -12.52 10.02
C ARG A 232 21.29 -13.18 9.86
N TYR A 233 20.67 -13.02 8.69
CA TYR A 233 19.32 -13.53 8.39
C TYR A 233 19.27 -14.62 7.29
N PRO A 234 20.02 -15.74 7.40
CA PRO A 234 19.90 -16.87 6.47
C PRO A 234 18.57 -17.62 6.61
N HIS A 235 17.92 -17.48 7.77
CA HIS A 235 16.76 -18.24 8.22
C HIS A 235 15.41 -17.59 7.85
N LEU A 236 15.42 -16.40 7.25
CA LEU A 236 14.17 -15.78 6.78
C LEU A 236 13.74 -16.39 5.44
N TYR A 237 12.44 -16.37 5.17
CA TYR A 237 11.87 -16.88 3.91
C TYR A 237 12.21 -15.96 2.73
N GLY A 238 11.49 -14.83 2.60
CA GLY A 238 11.51 -13.95 1.44
C GLY A 238 12.62 -12.90 1.42
N SER A 239 12.59 -12.07 0.38
CA SER A 239 13.41 -10.85 0.27
C SER A 239 13.00 -9.81 1.31
N ASP A 240 11.71 -9.65 1.49
CA ASP A 240 11.13 -8.46 2.10
C ASP A 240 11.35 -8.48 3.61
N ALA A 241 11.13 -9.66 4.21
CA ALA A 241 11.51 -9.95 5.60
C ALA A 241 12.99 -9.64 5.89
N ARG A 242 13.89 -9.83 4.91
CA ARG A 242 15.32 -9.48 5.07
C ARG A 242 15.52 -7.97 4.98
N VAL A 243 14.90 -7.28 4.02
CA VAL A 243 14.99 -5.81 3.90
C VAL A 243 14.42 -5.15 5.15
N PHE A 244 13.23 -5.57 5.60
CA PHE A 244 12.61 -5.18 6.87
C PHE A 244 13.53 -5.42 8.07
N SER A 245 14.10 -6.62 8.21
CA SER A 245 15.02 -6.90 9.33
C SER A 245 16.24 -5.97 9.34
N CYS A 246 16.80 -5.64 8.17
CA CYS A 246 17.91 -4.69 8.05
C CYS A 246 17.51 -3.23 8.31
N LEU A 247 16.23 -2.88 8.11
CA LEU A 247 15.67 -1.57 8.45
C LEU A 247 15.38 -1.46 9.96
N ALA A 248 14.86 -2.53 10.56
CA ALA A 248 14.67 -2.64 12.00
C ALA A 248 16.00 -2.58 12.77
N GLU A 249 17.08 -3.19 12.26
CA GLU A 249 18.44 -3.01 12.81
C GLU A 249 18.94 -1.56 12.78
N LEU A 250 18.42 -0.72 11.87
CA LEU A 250 18.70 0.72 11.81
C LEU A 250 17.74 1.55 12.68
N GLY A 251 16.77 0.91 13.36
CA GLY A 251 15.74 1.59 14.15
C GLY A 251 14.68 2.30 13.30
N VAL A 252 14.40 1.79 12.08
CA VAL A 252 13.36 2.34 11.20
C VAL A 252 12.17 1.37 11.12
N GLU A 253 11.01 1.87 11.52
CA GLU A 253 9.71 1.19 11.44
C GLU A 253 9.00 1.51 10.11
N LEU A 254 7.94 0.76 9.78
CA LEU A 254 7.15 1.00 8.59
C LEU A 254 6.27 2.24 8.74
N THR A 255 6.35 3.12 7.74
CA THR A 255 5.39 4.20 7.52
C THR A 255 4.24 3.64 6.68
N HIS A 256 3.15 3.30 7.35
CA HIS A 256 1.99 2.63 6.74
C HIS A 256 1.26 3.54 5.75
N GLU A 257 1.12 3.07 4.52
CA GLU A 257 0.35 3.71 3.45
C GLU A 257 -0.63 2.68 2.85
N SER A 258 -1.88 2.69 3.29
CA SER A 258 -2.89 1.67 2.96
C SER A 258 -3.35 1.65 1.49
N GLY A 259 -2.70 2.39 0.60
CA GLY A 259 -2.92 2.34 -0.85
C GLY A 259 -1.97 1.38 -1.58
N PHE A 260 -0.94 0.86 -0.91
CA PHE A 260 -0.16 -0.26 -1.43
C PHE A 260 -0.91 -1.56 -1.12
N HIS A 261 -1.20 -2.37 -2.14
CA HIS A 261 -1.97 -3.62 -1.96
C HIS A 261 -1.19 -4.84 -2.42
N GLN A 262 -1.06 -5.81 -1.51
CA GLN A 262 -0.36 -7.07 -1.77
C GLN A 262 -1.29 -8.07 -2.49
N VAL A 263 -2.60 -7.98 -2.25
CA VAL A 263 -3.65 -8.77 -2.91
C VAL A 263 -3.38 -10.28 -2.78
N ASP A 264 -3.04 -10.76 -1.58
CA ASP A 264 -2.90 -12.20 -1.27
C ASP A 264 -4.27 -12.90 -1.14
N LEU A 265 -5.15 -12.62 -2.09
CA LEU A 265 -6.55 -13.04 -2.18
C LEU A 265 -6.79 -13.77 -3.51
N LEU A 266 -7.85 -14.57 -3.59
CA LEU A 266 -8.22 -15.34 -4.77
C LEU A 266 -9.59 -14.95 -5.33
N GLY A 267 -9.79 -15.17 -6.63
CA GLY A 267 -11.08 -14.98 -7.28
C GLY A 267 -11.50 -13.51 -7.38
N ASN A 268 -12.75 -13.19 -7.05
CA ASN A 268 -13.36 -11.92 -7.39
C ASN A 268 -13.03 -10.81 -6.37
N LEU A 269 -12.19 -9.85 -6.74
CA LEU A 269 -11.81 -8.71 -5.88
C LEU A 269 -12.88 -7.60 -5.73
N PHE A 270 -14.08 -7.78 -6.29
CA PHE A 270 -15.11 -6.73 -6.35
C PHE A 270 -15.37 -6.02 -5.02
N GLY A 271 -15.56 -6.77 -3.92
CA GLY A 271 -15.81 -6.20 -2.60
C GLY A 271 -14.66 -5.30 -2.15
N VAL A 272 -13.41 -5.81 -2.19
CA VAL A 272 -12.20 -5.06 -1.84
C VAL A 272 -12.06 -3.78 -2.65
N LEU A 273 -12.16 -3.87 -3.98
CA LEU A 273 -11.97 -2.74 -4.88
C LEU A 273 -13.15 -1.76 -4.90
N SER A 274 -14.30 -2.13 -4.32
CA SER A 274 -15.48 -1.26 -4.20
C SER A 274 -15.68 -0.64 -2.82
N SER A 275 -14.91 -1.08 -1.82
CA SER A 275 -14.88 -0.55 -0.46
C SER A 275 -13.53 0.07 -0.07
N LEU A 276 -12.70 0.46 -1.05
CA LEU A 276 -11.39 1.07 -0.72
C LEU A 276 -11.59 2.43 -0.02
N PRO A 277 -10.82 2.70 1.05
CA PRO A 277 -11.00 3.88 1.89
C PRO A 277 -10.52 5.16 1.20
N LEU A 278 -10.45 6.26 1.95
CA LEU A 278 -10.02 7.58 1.47
C LEU A 278 -8.54 7.66 1.02
N SER A 279 -7.77 6.58 1.15
CA SER A 279 -6.37 6.52 0.74
C SER A 279 -6.25 6.33 -0.78
N PRO A 280 -5.47 7.15 -1.52
CA PRO A 280 -5.29 6.95 -2.95
C PRO A 280 -4.69 5.58 -3.26
N LEU A 281 -5.25 4.86 -4.23
CA LEU A 281 -4.69 3.60 -4.72
C LEU A 281 -3.27 3.82 -5.25
N VAL A 282 -2.27 3.13 -4.71
CA VAL A 282 -0.85 3.26 -5.07
C VAL A 282 -0.37 2.09 -5.92
N SER A 283 -0.76 0.86 -5.56
CA SER A 283 -0.38 -0.34 -6.30
C SER A 283 -1.39 -1.48 -6.13
N LEU A 284 -1.36 -2.42 -7.07
CA LEU A 284 -2.03 -3.72 -7.00
C LEU A 284 -1.03 -4.80 -7.43
N HIS A 285 -1.05 -5.95 -6.75
CA HIS A 285 -0.14 -7.08 -6.97
C HIS A 285 -0.91 -8.40 -7.19
N HIS A 286 -0.21 -9.51 -7.45
CA HIS A 286 -0.77 -10.87 -7.59
C HIS A 286 -1.96 -11.03 -8.55
N LEU A 287 -2.11 -10.11 -9.51
CA LEU A 287 -3.30 -10.02 -10.36
C LEU A 287 -3.52 -11.25 -11.27
N ASP A 288 -2.50 -12.08 -11.48
CA ASP A 288 -2.57 -13.38 -12.15
C ASP A 288 -3.54 -14.37 -11.47
N PHE A 289 -3.77 -14.25 -10.16
CA PHE A 289 -4.50 -15.22 -9.33
C PHE A 289 -5.96 -14.84 -9.03
N VAL A 290 -6.37 -13.62 -9.39
CA VAL A 290 -7.73 -13.08 -9.20
C VAL A 290 -8.50 -13.06 -10.51
N ASP A 291 -9.82 -12.99 -10.46
CA ASP A 291 -10.66 -12.83 -11.65
C ASP A 291 -10.44 -11.44 -12.28
N PRO A 292 -10.66 -11.27 -13.60
CA PRO A 292 -10.66 -9.94 -14.22
C PRO A 292 -11.60 -8.99 -13.48
N ILE A 293 -11.07 -7.85 -13.05
CA ILE A 293 -11.79 -6.88 -12.21
C ILE A 293 -13.01 -6.27 -12.91
N PHE A 294 -13.02 -6.27 -14.25
CA PHE A 294 -14.16 -5.93 -15.11
C PHE A 294 -14.67 -7.19 -15.84
N PRO A 295 -16.00 -7.39 -15.97
CA PRO A 295 -16.56 -8.54 -16.65
C PRO A 295 -16.37 -8.47 -18.17
N ASN A 296 -16.33 -9.64 -18.83
CA ASN A 296 -16.12 -9.79 -20.28
C ASN A 296 -14.78 -9.21 -20.80
N MET A 297 -13.78 -9.05 -19.93
CA MET A 297 -12.42 -8.61 -20.26
C MET A 297 -11.39 -9.66 -19.81
N THR A 298 -10.21 -9.68 -20.43
CA THR A 298 -9.04 -10.35 -19.83
C THR A 298 -8.49 -9.52 -18.65
N ARG A 299 -7.60 -10.09 -17.84
CA ARG A 299 -6.92 -9.36 -16.74
C ARG A 299 -6.23 -8.09 -17.23
N THR A 300 -5.43 -8.20 -18.30
CA THR A 300 -4.74 -7.06 -18.91
C THR A 300 -5.73 -6.01 -19.42
N GLN A 301 -6.77 -6.41 -20.16
CA GLN A 301 -7.80 -5.47 -20.66
C GLN A 301 -8.55 -4.75 -19.54
N ALA A 302 -8.87 -5.47 -18.46
CA ALA A 302 -9.51 -4.89 -17.29
C ALA A 302 -8.63 -3.84 -16.60
N LEU A 303 -7.31 -4.04 -16.59
CA LEU A 303 -6.35 -3.07 -16.04
C LEU A 303 -6.09 -1.90 -16.99
N GLU A 304 -5.96 -2.15 -18.29
CA GLU A 304 -5.93 -1.09 -19.31
C GLU A 304 -7.13 -0.16 -19.15
N HIS A 305 -8.33 -0.73 -18.94
CA HIS A 305 -9.55 0.01 -18.71
C HIS A 305 -9.56 0.79 -17.39
N LEU A 306 -9.06 0.22 -16.29
CA LEU A 306 -8.90 0.95 -15.03
C LEU A 306 -7.94 2.13 -15.18
N PHE A 307 -6.88 1.97 -16.01
CA PHE A 307 -5.94 3.03 -16.32
C PHE A 307 -6.56 4.15 -17.19
N GLU A 308 -7.53 3.86 -18.05
CA GLU A 308 -8.27 4.93 -18.76
C GLU A 308 -8.92 5.90 -17.76
N VAL A 309 -9.49 5.39 -16.66
CA VAL A 309 -10.12 6.23 -15.63
C VAL A 309 -9.10 6.85 -14.68
N SER A 310 -8.06 6.12 -14.27
CA SER A 310 -7.01 6.67 -13.40
C SER A 310 -6.18 7.79 -14.07
N ASN A 311 -6.12 7.84 -15.40
CA ASN A 311 -5.55 8.99 -16.12
C ASN A 311 -6.47 10.24 -16.14
N VAL A 312 -7.77 10.10 -15.83
CA VAL A 312 -8.73 11.24 -15.74
C VAL A 312 -8.76 11.80 -14.32
N ASP A 313 -8.88 10.94 -13.31
CA ASP A 313 -8.99 11.33 -11.91
C ASP A 313 -8.22 10.37 -10.99
N PRO A 314 -6.88 10.49 -10.97
CA PRO A 314 -6.01 9.53 -10.29
C PRO A 314 -6.26 9.48 -8.79
N ALA A 315 -6.41 10.65 -8.15
CA ALA A 315 -6.49 10.76 -6.70
C ALA A 315 -7.74 10.11 -6.08
N ARG A 316 -8.80 9.94 -6.88
CA ARG A 316 -10.07 9.33 -6.44
C ARG A 316 -10.31 7.93 -6.98
N ILE A 317 -9.43 7.33 -7.80
CA ILE A 317 -9.68 6.00 -8.36
C ILE A 317 -9.95 4.96 -7.26
N LEU A 318 -11.03 4.18 -7.40
CA LEU A 318 -11.59 3.23 -6.43
C LEU A 318 -12.11 3.82 -5.10
N GLN A 319 -12.01 5.13 -4.87
CA GLN A 319 -12.51 5.76 -3.64
C GLN A 319 -14.02 5.52 -3.50
N GLN A 320 -14.42 4.95 -2.36
CA GLN A 320 -15.83 4.77 -2.03
C GLN A 320 -16.49 6.10 -1.59
N THR A 321 -17.70 6.36 -2.09
CA THR A 321 -18.59 7.45 -1.65
C THR A 321 -20.02 6.93 -1.57
N VAL A 322 -20.74 7.21 -0.48
CA VAL A 322 -22.12 6.75 -0.27
C VAL A 322 -23.10 7.92 -0.28
N CYS A 323 -24.18 7.78 -1.05
CA CYS A 323 -25.27 8.73 -1.18
C CYS A 323 -26.61 8.09 -0.77
N TYR A 324 -27.52 8.90 -0.24
CA TYR A 324 -28.83 8.46 0.25
C TYR A 324 -29.97 9.13 -0.53
N ASP A 325 -30.84 8.32 -1.13
CA ASP A 325 -32.11 8.76 -1.70
C ASP A 325 -33.25 8.45 -0.73
N THR A 326 -33.61 9.46 0.06
CA THR A 326 -34.72 9.37 1.01
C THR A 326 -36.11 9.35 0.36
N LEU A 327 -36.23 9.69 -0.93
CA LEU A 327 -37.52 9.75 -1.63
C LEU A 327 -37.93 8.38 -2.16
N ASN A 328 -37.00 7.67 -2.79
CA ASN A 328 -37.23 6.30 -3.27
C ASN A 328 -36.72 5.22 -2.30
N SER A 329 -36.15 5.62 -1.16
CA SER A 329 -35.56 4.72 -0.15
C SER A 329 -34.46 3.83 -0.75
N PHE A 330 -33.45 4.45 -1.35
CA PHE A 330 -32.24 3.76 -1.81
C PHE A 330 -30.98 4.29 -1.14
N THR A 331 -30.01 3.40 -0.94
CA THR A 331 -28.62 3.78 -0.65
C THR A 331 -27.77 3.44 -1.87
N VAL A 332 -26.89 4.36 -2.27
CA VAL A 332 -26.05 4.22 -3.46
C VAL A 332 -24.59 4.34 -3.04
N SER A 333 -23.82 3.26 -3.20
CA SER A 333 -22.36 3.24 -2.97
C SER A 333 -21.64 3.35 -4.32
N VAL A 334 -20.75 4.33 -4.46
CA VAL A 334 -19.98 4.59 -5.68
C VAL A 334 -18.50 4.37 -5.37
N ALA A 335 -17.91 3.35 -5.99
CA ALA A 335 -16.47 3.17 -6.06
C ALA A 335 -15.97 3.85 -7.34
N TRP A 336 -15.35 5.01 -7.19
CA TRP A 336 -15.12 5.93 -8.30
C TRP A 336 -14.28 5.31 -9.43
N GLY A 337 -14.82 5.35 -10.64
CA GLY A 337 -14.20 4.76 -11.83
C GLY A 337 -14.28 3.23 -11.93
N TYR A 338 -15.00 2.56 -11.03
CA TYR A 338 -15.09 1.10 -10.99
C TYR A 338 -16.54 0.60 -10.96
N ALA A 339 -17.31 0.96 -9.92
CA ALA A 339 -18.62 0.37 -9.69
C ALA A 339 -19.59 1.32 -8.97
N VAL A 340 -20.87 1.14 -9.26
CA VAL A 340 -21.99 1.70 -8.50
C VAL A 340 -22.84 0.54 -7.98
N GLN A 341 -23.10 0.52 -6.69
CA GLN A 341 -23.95 -0.47 -6.03
C GLN A 341 -25.20 0.24 -5.52
N VAL A 342 -26.38 -0.33 -5.79
CA VAL A 342 -27.66 0.23 -5.35
C VAL A 342 -28.35 -0.78 -4.43
N PHE A 343 -28.63 -0.32 -3.21
CA PHE A 343 -29.23 -1.08 -2.13
C PHE A 343 -30.64 -0.54 -1.85
N GLU A 344 -31.63 -1.42 -1.67
CA GLU A 344 -32.97 -1.04 -1.23
C GLU A 344 -32.98 -0.76 0.28
N GLY A 345 -33.58 0.37 0.67
CA GLY A 345 -33.59 0.89 2.03
C GLY A 345 -32.45 1.87 2.36
N ASN A 346 -32.46 2.35 3.60
CA ASN A 346 -31.41 3.21 4.17
C ASN A 346 -30.40 2.34 4.92
N HIS A 347 -29.24 2.08 4.33
CA HIS A 347 -28.17 1.25 4.91
C HIS A 347 -27.17 2.11 5.68
N LEU A 348 -26.69 1.65 6.83
CA LEU A 348 -25.73 2.43 7.61
C LEU A 348 -24.37 2.47 6.88
N LEU A 349 -23.71 3.62 6.90
CA LEU A 349 -22.38 3.76 6.30
C LEU A 349 -21.36 2.78 6.90
N SER A 350 -21.46 2.46 8.19
CA SER A 350 -20.63 1.44 8.86
C SER A 350 -20.69 0.08 8.16
N ASP A 351 -21.87 -0.28 7.67
CA ASP A 351 -22.16 -1.60 7.14
C ASP A 351 -21.66 -1.66 5.69
N LEU A 352 -21.78 -0.55 4.95
CA LEU A 352 -21.27 -0.37 3.59
C LEU A 352 -19.76 -0.12 3.50
N LEU A 353 -19.11 0.32 4.58
CA LEU A 353 -17.64 0.40 4.69
C LEU A 353 -17.01 -0.98 4.99
N SER A 354 -17.80 -1.97 5.35
CA SER A 354 -17.32 -3.34 5.53
C SER A 354 -17.09 -3.99 4.16
N VAL A 355 -15.95 -4.64 3.98
CA VAL A 355 -15.59 -5.29 2.72
C VAL A 355 -16.55 -6.44 2.42
N GLU A 356 -17.22 -6.42 1.27
CA GLU A 356 -18.04 -7.55 0.81
C GLU A 356 -17.13 -8.77 0.54
N GLU A 357 -17.45 -9.93 1.10
CA GLU A 357 -16.67 -11.17 0.93
C GLU A 357 -16.94 -11.80 -0.46
N THR A 358 -16.45 -11.13 -1.51
CA THR A 358 -16.53 -11.64 -2.89
C THR A 358 -15.29 -12.42 -3.32
N PHE A 359 -14.20 -12.21 -2.61
CA PHE A 359 -12.92 -12.89 -2.80
C PHE A 359 -12.89 -14.19 -2.00
N LYS A 360 -11.82 -14.96 -2.17
CA LYS A 360 -11.57 -16.19 -1.39
C LYS A 360 -10.22 -16.05 -0.70
N SER A 361 -10.11 -16.56 0.52
CA SER A 361 -8.81 -16.82 1.14
C SER A 361 -8.03 -17.84 0.31
N TRP A 362 -6.72 -17.97 0.55
CA TRP A 362 -5.86 -18.92 -0.16
C TRP A 362 -6.07 -20.40 0.27
N GLU A 363 -7.27 -20.75 0.73
CA GLU A 363 -7.64 -22.05 1.29
C GLU A 363 -8.67 -22.82 0.44
N LYS A 364 -8.83 -24.11 0.69
CA LYS A 364 -9.61 -25.02 -0.17
C LYS A 364 -11.11 -25.07 0.18
N LYS A 365 -11.91 -24.30 -0.57
CA LYS A 365 -13.25 -24.61 -1.13
C LYS A 365 -14.42 -25.09 -0.23
N GLY A 366 -15.53 -24.36 -0.32
CA GLY A 366 -16.93 -24.76 -0.06
C GLY A 366 -17.76 -23.56 0.40
N GLU A 367 -19.03 -23.30 0.01
CA GLU A 367 -19.96 -23.84 -1.00
C GLU A 367 -20.85 -22.69 -1.56
N ASP A 368 -21.70 -22.96 -2.56
CA ASP A 368 -22.56 -21.96 -3.26
C ASP A 368 -23.83 -21.55 -2.48
N LEU A 369 -24.60 -20.55 -2.98
CA LEU A 369 -26.07 -20.63 -3.16
C LEU A 369 -26.63 -19.47 -4.05
N ASN A 370 -27.90 -19.57 -4.50
CA ASN A 370 -28.53 -18.65 -5.49
C ASN A 370 -29.76 -17.88 -4.92
N SER A 371 -30.15 -16.72 -5.49
CA SER A 371 -31.47 -16.48 -6.17
C SER A 371 -31.91 -14.99 -6.36
N GLU A 372 -33.21 -14.67 -6.17
CA GLU A 372 -34.18 -13.86 -6.99
C GLU A 372 -33.96 -12.34 -7.35
N THR A 373 -35.06 -11.61 -7.61
CA THR A 373 -35.30 -10.89 -8.91
C THR A 373 -35.52 -9.35 -8.92
N HIS A 374 -35.06 -8.72 -10.04
CA HIS A 374 -35.55 -7.46 -10.68
C HIS A 374 -35.45 -6.08 -9.98
N LEU A 375 -34.60 -5.19 -10.52
CA LEU A 375 -34.77 -3.71 -10.48
C LEU A 375 -34.33 -3.13 -11.83
N ASN A 376 -35.13 -2.29 -12.50
CA ASN A 376 -34.77 -1.73 -13.82
C ASN A 376 -35.52 -0.43 -14.20
N LYS A 377 -35.82 0.45 -13.23
CA LYS A 377 -36.52 1.73 -13.53
C LYS A 377 -36.05 2.98 -12.79
N ALA A 378 -35.52 2.88 -11.56
CA ALA A 378 -34.97 4.03 -10.83
C ALA A 378 -33.59 4.49 -11.35
N LEU A 379 -32.94 3.66 -12.16
CA LEU A 379 -31.49 3.65 -12.29
C LEU A 379 -30.96 4.71 -13.26
N SER A 380 -31.71 5.06 -14.31
CA SER A 380 -31.23 6.03 -15.31
C SER A 380 -31.20 7.49 -14.82
N GLN A 381 -31.78 7.80 -13.64
CA GLN A 381 -31.71 9.15 -13.07
C GLN A 381 -30.44 9.40 -12.24
N TYR A 382 -29.79 8.34 -11.75
CA TYR A 382 -28.54 8.46 -10.98
C TYR A 382 -27.28 8.51 -11.86
N PHE A 383 -27.38 8.17 -13.14
CA PHE A 383 -26.22 7.98 -14.03
C PHE A 383 -25.58 9.25 -14.62
N GLU A 384 -26.03 10.46 -14.25
CA GLU A 384 -25.33 11.70 -14.64
C GLU A 384 -24.07 11.99 -13.78
N MET A 385 -23.84 11.22 -12.70
CA MET A 385 -22.63 11.35 -11.86
C MET A 385 -21.63 10.20 -12.11
N GLY A 386 -20.79 10.35 -13.13
CA GLY A 386 -19.48 9.68 -13.24
C GLY A 386 -19.38 8.44 -14.14
N CYS A 387 -20.45 7.68 -14.38
CA CYS A 387 -20.37 6.42 -15.14
C CYS A 387 -20.74 6.60 -16.63
N ILE A 388 -19.74 6.96 -17.43
CA ILE A 388 -19.92 7.35 -18.83
C ILE A 388 -19.68 6.16 -19.76
N ASN A 389 -20.75 5.35 -19.88
CA ASN A 389 -21.03 4.25 -20.81
C ASN A 389 -21.11 2.83 -20.19
N ARG A 390 -21.89 2.00 -20.90
CA ARG A 390 -22.07 0.54 -20.82
C ARG A 390 -21.91 -0.13 -19.45
N VAL A 391 -22.97 0.01 -18.65
CA VAL A 391 -23.24 -0.85 -17.49
C VAL A 391 -23.20 -2.33 -17.88
N SER A 392 -22.56 -3.14 -17.04
CA SER A 392 -22.80 -4.59 -16.96
C SER A 392 -23.33 -4.94 -15.57
N LEU A 393 -24.41 -5.71 -15.54
CA LEU A 393 -25.04 -6.16 -14.30
C LEU A 393 -24.30 -7.37 -13.74
N LYS A 394 -23.82 -7.27 -12.50
CA LYS A 394 -23.41 -8.42 -11.69
C LYS A 394 -24.39 -8.56 -10.52
N ARG A 395 -24.84 -9.79 -10.25
CA ARG A 395 -25.67 -10.10 -9.08
C ARG A 395 -24.74 -10.37 -7.90
N GLY A 396 -24.70 -9.45 -6.93
CA GLY A 396 -24.36 -9.81 -5.54
C GLY A 396 -25.59 -10.48 -4.91
N HIS A 397 -25.43 -11.20 -3.80
CA HIS A 397 -26.50 -12.08 -3.28
C HIS A 397 -27.87 -11.39 -3.09
N ASP A 398 -27.87 -10.11 -2.71
CA ASP A 398 -29.10 -9.29 -2.56
C ASP A 398 -29.06 -7.93 -3.30
N ASN A 399 -28.00 -7.63 -4.04
CA ASN A 399 -27.71 -6.27 -4.55
C ASN A 399 -27.45 -6.21 -6.06
N ILE A 400 -27.70 -5.04 -6.67
CA ILE A 400 -27.47 -4.82 -8.09
C ILE A 400 -26.25 -3.94 -8.31
N ILE A 401 -25.26 -4.54 -8.96
CA ILE A 401 -23.97 -3.95 -9.25
C ILE A 401 -23.95 -3.43 -10.69
N TYR A 402 -23.62 -2.15 -10.82
CA TYR A 402 -23.40 -1.44 -12.06
C TYR A 402 -21.89 -1.23 -12.22
N VAL A 403 -21.21 -2.12 -12.93
CA VAL A 403 -19.79 -1.91 -13.24
C VAL A 403 -19.70 -0.82 -14.33
N CYS A 404 -18.95 0.24 -14.07
CA CYS A 404 -18.89 1.42 -14.91
C CYS A 404 -17.76 1.32 -15.93
N THR A 405 -17.97 1.84 -17.15
CA THR A 405 -16.90 1.91 -18.17
C THR A 405 -16.42 3.32 -18.43
N ALA A 406 -15.15 3.43 -18.84
CA ALA A 406 -14.42 4.69 -18.96
C ALA A 406 -15.05 5.72 -19.93
N PRO A 407 -14.97 7.03 -19.62
CA PRO A 407 -15.49 8.09 -20.46
C PRO A 407 -14.74 8.21 -21.79
N ARG A 408 -15.49 8.37 -22.90
CA ARG A 408 -14.93 9.05 -24.08
C ARG A 408 -14.74 10.52 -23.74
N ARG A 409 -13.48 10.98 -23.65
CA ARG A 409 -13.01 12.38 -23.47
C ARG A 409 -14.09 13.38 -23.05
N VAL A 410 -14.19 13.64 -21.75
CA VAL A 410 -14.96 14.76 -21.21
C VAL A 410 -14.03 15.96 -21.01
N ASP A 411 -14.52 17.16 -21.30
CA ASP A 411 -13.77 18.41 -21.09
C ASP A 411 -13.42 18.62 -19.61
N PRO A 412 -12.24 19.19 -19.29
CA PRO A 412 -11.73 19.31 -17.92
C PRO A 412 -12.49 20.31 -17.01
N ALA A 413 -13.62 20.85 -17.46
CA ALA A 413 -14.43 21.83 -16.72
C ALA A 413 -15.42 21.21 -15.71
N SER A 414 -15.73 19.92 -15.79
CA SER A 414 -16.74 19.26 -14.95
C SER A 414 -16.27 18.87 -13.54
N SER A 415 -14.97 18.92 -13.25
CA SER A 415 -14.41 18.47 -11.97
C SER A 415 -14.66 19.43 -10.80
N GLN A 416 -15.03 20.69 -11.05
CA GLN A 416 -15.24 21.70 -10.00
C GLN A 416 -16.59 21.61 -9.26
N MET A 417 -17.54 20.77 -9.71
CA MET A 417 -18.92 20.83 -9.21
C MET A 417 -19.18 20.07 -7.89
N PHE A 418 -18.19 19.34 -7.36
CA PHE A 418 -18.37 18.48 -6.17
C PHE A 418 -17.85 19.06 -4.84
N ASP A 419 -17.24 20.25 -4.84
CA ASP A 419 -16.59 20.81 -3.65
C ASP A 419 -17.53 21.62 -2.71
N GLN A 420 -18.85 21.55 -2.92
CA GLN A 420 -19.83 22.17 -2.02
C GLN A 420 -21.05 21.29 -1.76
N GLY A 421 -21.06 20.65 -0.59
CA GLY A 421 -22.26 20.02 -0.01
C GLY A 421 -23.31 21.07 0.41
N ARG A 422 -24.03 21.65 -0.57
CA ARG A 422 -25.24 22.44 -0.35
C ARG A 422 -26.33 22.05 -1.34
N ILE A 423 -27.32 21.32 -0.83
CA ILE A 423 -28.61 21.12 -1.52
C ILE A 423 -29.34 22.47 -1.57
N PRO A 424 -29.74 22.99 -2.75
CA PRO A 424 -30.55 24.21 -2.83
C PRO A 424 -31.99 23.94 -2.36
N THR A 425 -32.32 24.37 -1.14
CA THR A 425 -33.67 24.25 -0.56
C THR A 425 -34.54 25.47 -0.88
N THR A 426 -35.23 25.46 -2.02
CA THR A 426 -36.45 26.28 -2.20
C THR A 426 -37.47 25.60 -3.10
N ALA A 427 -38.50 25.00 -2.51
CA ALA A 427 -39.74 24.66 -3.21
C ALA A 427 -40.69 25.87 -3.19
N GLY A 428 -40.92 26.49 -4.34
CA GLY A 428 -41.98 27.49 -4.54
C GLY A 428 -43.27 26.80 -4.99
N ARG A 429 -44.34 26.91 -4.21
CA ARG A 429 -45.63 26.23 -4.44
C ARG A 429 -46.48 26.99 -5.48
N PRO A 430 -47.21 26.32 -6.38
CA PRO A 430 -48.07 27.00 -7.35
C PRO A 430 -49.43 27.39 -6.75
N THR A 431 -49.83 28.66 -6.93
CA THR A 431 -51.21 29.16 -6.75
C THR A 431 -51.39 30.45 -7.56
N GLY A 432 -52.46 30.53 -8.38
CA GLY A 432 -52.83 31.73 -9.15
C GLY A 432 -52.81 31.48 -10.65
#